data_AF-A0A0F9K4Y8-F1
#
_entry.id   AF-A0A0F9K4Y8-F1
#
_cell.length_a   1.000
_cell.length_b   1.000
_cell.length_c   1.000
_cell.angle_alpha   90.00
_cell.angle_beta   90.00
_cell.angle_gamma   90.00
#
_symmetry.space_group_name_H-M   'P 1'
#
loop_
_entity.id
_entity.type
_entity.pdbx_description
1 polymer ?
#
loop_
_entity_poly.entity_id
_entity_poly.type
_entity_poly.pdbx_seq_one_letter_code
_entity_poly.pdbx_strand_id
1 'polypeptide(L)'
;MADSDNTRTMPSVTRRKLLTATTIAAMALPFHNGSFATADTLAGNPSFDPALALWNDWRRANLATIALCRKQQRLETSLVKTIGFPKVEVYRPGAEGAVIVCSPDAIDEVFGDNPAYAELRRKSKADLVAHQARWNTEDRRIGYSAALRAERIAALHKQDMSEALISTPATTLAGIAGKLDAVMREGESSEECDEFPWPELRAVLTDLVRIAKALQPGSFMPGSDRTKPYPRRSRNRVSSSVTMSQRHSRMT
;
A
#
# COMPACT_ATOMS: atom_id res chain seq x y z
N MET A 1 22.16 26.29 32.83
CA MET A 1 21.73 25.01 33.41
C MET A 1 20.80 24.38 32.39
N ALA A 2 21.30 23.36 31.70
CA ALA A 2 20.67 22.72 30.56
C ALA A 2 20.03 21.39 31.00
N ASP A 3 18.87 21.07 30.41
CA ASP A 3 18.41 19.77 29.89
C ASP A 3 16.87 19.72 29.93
N SER A 4 16.12 19.11 29.03
CA SER A 4 16.21 18.80 27.60
C SER A 4 14.87 18.15 27.29
N ASP A 5 14.12 18.70 26.33
CA ASP A 5 12.85 18.13 25.88
C ASP A 5 13.12 16.79 25.18
N ASN A 6 12.64 15.72 25.80
CA ASN A 6 12.74 14.36 25.29
C ASN A 6 11.76 14.18 24.11
N THR A 7 12.11 14.75 22.95
CA THR A 7 11.38 14.55 21.69
C THR A 7 11.67 13.15 21.18
N ARG A 8 10.83 12.21 21.61
CA ARG A 8 10.89 10.82 21.17
C ARG A 8 10.33 10.70 19.75
N THR A 9 11.19 10.91 18.75
CA THR A 9 10.93 10.63 17.34
C THR A 9 10.66 9.14 17.15
N MET A 10 9.39 8.76 17.02
CA MET A 10 9.00 7.39 16.68
C MET A 10 9.04 7.21 15.16
N PRO A 11 9.69 6.15 14.64
CA PRO A 11 9.84 5.95 13.20
C PRO A 11 8.49 5.64 12.55
N SER A 12 8.22 6.32 11.44
CA SER A 12 7.05 6.05 10.60
C SER A 12 7.18 4.65 10.00
N VAL A 13 6.29 3.74 10.38
CA VAL A 13 6.17 2.42 9.74
C VAL A 13 5.56 2.62 8.36
N THR A 14 6.43 2.79 7.37
CA THR A 14 6.07 2.79 5.95
C THR A 14 5.58 1.40 5.57
N ARG A 15 4.26 1.20 5.56
CA ARG A 15 3.64 0.03 4.92
C ARG A 15 3.58 0.22 3.42
N ARG A 16 4.73 0.13 2.79
CA ARG A 16 4.93 -0.35 1.43
C ARG A 16 6.34 -0.89 1.42
N LYS A 17 6.45 -2.21 1.22
CA LYS A 17 7.73 -2.87 1.08
C LYS A 17 8.55 -2.09 0.05
N LEU A 18 9.59 -1.44 0.54
CA LEU A 18 10.76 -1.11 -0.23
C LEU A 18 11.15 -2.35 -1.04
N LEU A 19 11.47 -2.11 -2.30
CA LEU A 19 12.30 -2.98 -3.13
C LEU A 19 13.35 -3.65 -2.24
N THR A 20 13.13 -4.92 -1.91
CA THR A 20 14.21 -5.76 -1.43
C THR A 20 15.03 -6.07 -2.66
N ALA A 21 16.01 -5.22 -2.93
CA ALA A 21 17.07 -5.50 -3.87
C ALA A 21 17.75 -6.78 -3.40
N THR A 22 17.42 -7.90 -4.04
CA THR A 22 18.17 -9.13 -3.86
C THR A 22 19.58 -8.84 -4.36
N THR A 23 20.55 -8.76 -3.45
CA THR A 23 21.97 -8.76 -3.81
C THR A 23 22.29 -10.15 -4.34
N ILE A 24 22.03 -10.37 -5.62
CA ILE A 24 22.77 -11.38 -6.36
C ILE A 24 24.17 -10.79 -6.47
N ALA A 25 25.13 -11.43 -5.84
CA ALA A 25 26.54 -11.22 -6.11
C ALA A 25 26.79 -11.59 -7.58
N ALA A 26 26.56 -10.64 -8.48
CA ALA A 26 27.00 -10.74 -9.86
C ALA A 26 28.50 -10.46 -9.83
N MET A 27 29.27 -11.54 -9.95
CA MET A 27 30.66 -11.46 -10.37
C MET A 27 30.76 -10.50 -11.56
N ALA A 28 31.80 -9.67 -11.53
CA ALA A 28 32.14 -8.72 -12.57
C ALA A 28 31.95 -9.32 -13.96
N LEU A 29 31.01 -8.75 -14.72
CA LEU A 29 31.01 -8.87 -16.17
C LEU A 29 31.14 -7.46 -16.75
N PRO A 30 32.05 -7.28 -17.72
CA PRO A 30 32.42 -5.98 -18.23
C PRO A 30 31.23 -5.32 -18.90
N PHE A 31 31.11 -4.01 -18.74
CA PHE A 31 30.29 -3.16 -19.60
C PHE A 31 30.65 -3.45 -21.06
N HIS A 32 29.90 -4.33 -21.70
CA HIS A 32 30.02 -4.55 -23.13
C HIS A 32 29.16 -3.48 -23.81
N ASN A 33 29.86 -2.58 -24.50
CA ASN A 33 29.31 -1.79 -25.58
C ASN A 33 28.67 -2.75 -26.60
N GLY A 34 27.40 -3.06 -26.39
CA GLY A 34 26.55 -3.71 -27.37
C GLY A 34 26.06 -2.64 -28.33
N SER A 35 26.59 -2.68 -29.55
CA SER A 35 26.11 -1.99 -30.74
C SER A 35 24.60 -1.69 -30.66
N PHE A 36 24.24 -0.41 -30.84
CA PHE A 36 22.87 0.01 -31.14
C PHE A 36 22.47 -0.63 -32.47
N ALA A 37 22.06 -1.89 -32.42
CA ALA A 37 21.55 -2.63 -33.56
C ALA A 37 20.19 -2.04 -33.90
N THR A 38 20.24 -1.26 -34.97
CA THR A 38 19.21 -0.85 -35.90
C THR A 38 18.13 0.10 -35.34
N ALA A 39 18.27 1.36 -35.76
CA ALA A 39 17.21 2.36 -35.86
C ALA A 39 15.97 1.91 -36.69
N ASP A 40 15.87 0.62 -37.03
CA ASP A 40 14.89 0.01 -37.91
C ASP A 40 13.70 -0.59 -37.12
N THR A 41 13.80 -0.69 -35.79
CA THR A 41 12.64 -1.01 -34.90
C THR A 41 11.82 0.20 -34.48
N LEU A 42 12.30 1.43 -34.75
CA LEU A 42 11.53 2.67 -34.57
C LEU A 42 10.49 2.90 -35.67
N ALA A 43 10.46 2.05 -36.71
CA ALA A 43 9.41 2.00 -37.72
C ALA A 43 8.20 1.12 -37.32
N GLY A 44 8.05 0.82 -36.01
CA GLY A 44 6.77 0.33 -35.49
C GLY A 44 5.70 1.38 -35.72
N ASN A 45 4.53 0.96 -36.22
CA ASN A 45 3.41 1.86 -36.54
C ASN A 45 3.25 2.94 -35.45
N PRO A 46 3.43 4.25 -35.77
CA PRO A 46 3.33 5.33 -34.78
C PRO A 46 1.93 5.44 -34.15
N SER A 47 0.98 4.64 -34.64
CA SER A 47 -0.38 4.55 -34.12
C SER A 47 -0.52 3.76 -32.81
N PHE A 48 0.46 2.93 -32.41
CA PHE A 48 0.33 2.09 -31.23
C PHE A 48 1.59 2.03 -30.38
N ASP A 49 1.51 2.61 -29.18
CA ASP A 49 2.54 2.50 -28.14
C ASP A 49 2.08 1.47 -27.08
N PRO A 50 2.77 0.32 -26.95
CA PRO A 50 2.40 -0.72 -25.98
C PRO A 50 2.58 -0.25 -24.53
N ALA A 51 3.55 0.62 -24.24
CA ALA A 51 3.72 1.19 -22.91
C ALA A 51 2.58 2.18 -22.59
N LEU A 52 2.11 2.96 -23.58
CA LEU A 52 0.95 3.83 -23.40
C LEU A 52 -0.35 3.04 -23.15
N ALA A 53 -0.53 1.91 -23.85
CA ALA A 53 -1.67 1.01 -23.61
C ALA A 53 -1.64 0.44 -22.18
N LEU A 54 -0.50 -0.10 -21.76
CA LEU A 54 -0.30 -0.61 -20.39
C LEU A 54 -0.48 0.49 -19.33
N TRP A 55 -0.06 1.73 -19.61
CA TRP A 55 -0.28 2.84 -18.69
C TRP A 55 -1.77 3.15 -18.51
N ASN A 56 -2.57 3.12 -19.58
CA ASN A 56 -4.02 3.33 -19.48
C ASN A 56 -4.67 2.24 -18.62
N ASP A 57 -4.25 1.00 -18.79
CA ASP A 57 -4.73 -0.15 -18.01
C ASP A 57 -4.33 -0.02 -16.54
N TRP A 58 -3.05 0.26 -16.30
CA TRP A 58 -2.52 0.54 -14.97
C TRP A 58 -3.27 1.69 -14.28
N ARG A 59 -3.57 2.78 -15.00
CA ARG A 59 -4.32 3.92 -14.46
C ARG A 59 -5.71 3.53 -14.01
N ARG A 60 -6.41 2.66 -14.76
CA ARG A 60 -7.72 2.10 -14.37
C ARG A 60 -7.59 1.24 -13.12
N ALA A 61 -6.60 0.34 -13.07
CA ALA A 61 -6.33 -0.50 -11.91
C ALA A 61 -5.97 0.34 -10.65
N ASN A 62 -5.19 1.40 -10.81
CA ASN A 62 -4.84 2.31 -9.74
C ASN A 62 -6.06 3.05 -9.18
N LEU A 63 -6.93 3.59 -10.04
CA LEU A 63 -8.16 4.24 -9.61
C LEU A 63 -9.11 3.26 -8.88
N ALA A 64 -9.25 2.04 -9.39
CA ALA A 64 -10.02 0.99 -8.73
C ALA A 64 -9.46 0.65 -7.35
N THR A 65 -8.13 0.50 -7.24
CA THR A 65 -7.43 0.26 -5.97
C THR A 65 -7.67 1.38 -4.97
N ILE A 66 -7.57 2.64 -5.39
CA ILE A 66 -7.84 3.82 -4.53
C ILE A 66 -9.30 3.79 -4.03
N ALA A 67 -10.26 3.50 -4.91
CA ALA A 67 -11.67 3.43 -4.55
C ALA A 67 -11.96 2.31 -3.53
N LEU A 68 -11.39 1.12 -3.75
CA LEU A 68 -11.52 -0.03 -2.85
C LEU A 68 -10.86 0.22 -1.51
N CYS A 69 -9.68 0.84 -1.48
CA CYS A 69 -9.02 1.26 -0.25
C CYS A 69 -9.89 2.23 0.56
N ARG A 70 -10.47 3.25 -0.08
CA ARG A 70 -11.41 4.17 0.60
C ARG A 70 -12.67 3.47 1.10
N LYS A 71 -13.16 2.45 0.40
CA LYS A 71 -14.29 1.64 0.85
C LYS A 71 -13.91 0.82 2.08
N GLN A 72 -12.78 0.12 2.04
CA GLN A 72 -12.26 -0.66 3.17
C GLN A 72 -12.04 0.22 4.41
N GLN A 73 -11.43 1.40 4.27
CA GLN A 73 -11.19 2.33 5.40
C GLN A 73 -12.48 2.83 6.05
N ARG A 74 -13.51 3.10 5.25
CA ARG A 74 -14.84 3.49 5.75
C ARG A 74 -15.49 2.37 6.55
N LEU A 75 -15.42 1.14 6.03
CA LEU A 75 -15.94 -0.04 6.71
C LEU A 75 -15.15 -0.36 7.98
N GLU A 76 -13.83 -0.24 7.96
CA GLU A 76 -12.97 -0.40 9.15
C GLU A 76 -13.34 0.60 10.23
N THR A 77 -13.49 1.87 9.85
CA THR A 77 -13.89 2.94 10.77
C THR A 77 -15.25 2.65 11.39
N SER A 78 -16.21 2.17 10.60
CA SER A 78 -17.52 1.76 11.09
C SER A 78 -17.40 0.60 12.08
N LEU A 79 -16.64 -0.44 11.74
CA LEU A 79 -16.47 -1.64 12.56
C LEU A 79 -15.83 -1.32 13.91
N VAL A 80 -14.78 -0.48 13.89
CA VAL A 80 -14.09 -0.02 15.11
C VAL A 80 -14.98 0.86 15.96
N LYS A 81 -15.81 1.73 15.36
CA LYS A 81 -16.77 2.55 16.13
C LYS A 81 -17.87 1.72 16.77
N THR A 82 -18.37 0.69 16.08
CA THR A 82 -19.48 -0.14 16.56
C THR A 82 -19.04 -1.18 17.58
N ILE A 83 -17.95 -1.90 17.30
CA ILE A 83 -17.52 -3.05 18.12
C ILE A 83 -16.28 -2.71 18.96
N GLY A 84 -15.38 -1.87 18.45
CA GLY A 84 -14.02 -1.73 18.98
C GLY A 84 -13.13 -2.90 18.56
N PHE A 85 -11.82 -2.72 18.59
CA PHE A 85 -10.90 -3.81 18.23
C PHE A 85 -11.05 -5.00 19.19
N PRO A 86 -11.00 -6.26 18.71
CA PRO A 86 -11.01 -7.43 19.57
C PRO A 86 -9.82 -7.40 20.53
N LYS A 87 -10.12 -7.12 21.79
CA LYS A 87 -9.15 -7.03 22.89
C LYS A 87 -9.81 -7.38 24.21
N VAL A 88 -8.99 -7.81 25.17
CA VAL A 88 -9.38 -8.04 26.57
C VAL A 88 -8.38 -7.34 27.47
N GLU A 89 -8.88 -6.71 28.52
CA GLU A 89 -8.07 -6.13 29.58
C GLU A 89 -7.86 -7.17 30.67
N VAL A 90 -6.59 -7.47 30.93
CA VAL A 90 -6.17 -8.59 31.75
C VAL A 90 -5.40 -8.04 32.96
N TYR A 91 -5.82 -8.43 34.15
CA TYR A 91 -5.16 -8.03 35.39
C TYR A 91 -4.32 -9.18 35.93
N ARG A 92 -3.02 -8.94 36.11
CA ARG A 92 -2.15 -9.89 36.79
C ARG A 92 -2.10 -9.53 38.28
N PRO A 93 -2.43 -10.45 39.20
CA PRO A 93 -2.30 -10.19 40.63
C PRO A 93 -0.87 -9.78 41.00
N GLY A 94 -0.72 -8.65 41.67
CA GLY A 94 0.57 -8.05 42.05
C GLY A 94 1.22 -7.16 40.98
N ALA A 95 0.62 -6.99 39.80
CA ALA A 95 1.08 -6.02 38.81
C ALA A 95 0.31 -4.69 38.92
N GLU A 96 0.99 -3.57 38.65
CA GLU A 96 0.34 -2.27 38.53
C GLU A 96 -0.34 -2.15 37.15
N GLY A 97 -1.67 -2.21 37.13
CA GLY A 97 -2.49 -1.89 35.97
C GLY A 97 -2.95 -3.08 35.12
N ALA A 98 -3.88 -2.78 34.20
CA ALA A 98 -4.40 -3.75 33.23
C ALA A 98 -3.47 -3.85 32.02
N VAL A 99 -3.23 -5.07 31.55
CA VAL A 99 -2.54 -5.33 30.28
C VAL A 99 -3.61 -5.55 29.20
N ILE A 100 -3.56 -4.76 28.12
CA ILE A 100 -4.44 -4.96 26.96
C ILE A 100 -3.87 -6.09 26.12
N VAL A 101 -4.67 -7.14 25.90
CA VAL A 101 -4.28 -8.32 25.15
C VAL A 101 -5.18 -8.53 23.94
N CYS A 102 -4.58 -8.81 22.79
CA CYS A 102 -5.28 -8.96 21.51
C CYS A 102 -5.09 -10.36 20.89
N SER A 103 -4.47 -11.31 21.58
CA SER A 103 -4.32 -12.69 21.11
C SER A 103 -4.37 -13.69 22.27
N PRO A 104 -4.86 -14.93 22.04
CA PRO A 104 -4.82 -15.99 23.05
C PRO A 104 -3.38 -16.30 23.52
N ASP A 105 -2.42 -16.31 22.60
CA ASP A 105 -1.01 -16.57 22.89
C ASP A 105 -0.44 -15.50 23.86
N ALA A 106 -0.80 -14.22 23.67
CA ALA A 106 -0.40 -13.16 24.58
C ALA A 106 -1.10 -13.23 25.95
N ILE A 107 -2.27 -13.87 26.05
CA ILE A 107 -2.89 -14.16 27.35
C ILE A 107 -2.05 -15.21 28.10
N ASP A 108 -1.53 -16.21 27.38
CA ASP A 108 -0.63 -17.21 27.96
C ASP A 108 0.70 -16.59 28.38
N GLU A 109 1.27 -15.67 27.61
CA GLU A 109 2.48 -14.93 27.99
C GLU A 109 2.30 -14.10 29.27
N VAL A 110 1.14 -13.45 29.45
CA VAL A 110 0.85 -12.62 30.64
C VAL A 110 0.75 -13.47 31.92
N PHE A 111 0.18 -14.67 31.81
CA PHE A 111 -0.12 -15.52 32.96
C PHE A 111 0.84 -16.71 33.17
N GLY A 112 1.68 -17.02 32.17
CA GLY A 112 2.51 -18.22 32.13
C GLY A 112 1.71 -19.52 32.27
N ASP A 113 2.33 -20.59 32.78
CA ASP A 113 1.67 -21.87 33.08
C ASP A 113 1.23 -22.00 34.54
N ASN A 114 1.28 -20.91 35.32
CA ASN A 114 0.96 -20.96 36.74
C ASN A 114 -0.51 -21.44 36.95
N PRO A 115 -0.75 -22.54 37.69
CA PRO A 115 -2.09 -23.08 37.91
C PRO A 115 -3.00 -22.10 38.67
N ALA A 116 -2.44 -21.21 39.49
CA ALA A 116 -3.20 -20.18 40.21
C ALA A 116 -3.94 -19.21 39.26
N TYR A 117 -3.47 -19.06 38.02
CA TYR A 117 -4.08 -18.19 37.00
C TYR A 117 -4.84 -18.95 35.91
N ALA A 118 -5.00 -20.28 36.05
CA ALA A 118 -5.63 -21.11 35.02
C ALA A 118 -7.06 -20.65 34.68
N GLU A 119 -7.85 -20.34 35.70
CA GLU A 119 -9.22 -19.86 35.52
C GLU A 119 -9.26 -18.47 34.87
N LEU A 120 -8.33 -17.59 35.24
CA LEU A 120 -8.25 -16.24 34.68
C LEU A 120 -7.76 -16.26 33.22
N ARG A 121 -6.82 -17.14 32.86
CA ARG A 121 -6.46 -17.44 31.46
C ARG A 121 -7.69 -17.90 30.68
N ARG A 122 -8.40 -18.91 31.20
CA ARG A 122 -9.59 -19.48 30.55
C ARG A 122 -10.66 -18.42 30.31
N LYS A 123 -10.98 -17.62 31.32
CA LYS A 123 -11.94 -16.52 31.23
C LYS A 123 -11.49 -15.47 30.21
N SER A 124 -10.25 -15.00 30.29
CA SER A 124 -9.73 -13.98 29.37
C SER A 124 -9.75 -14.46 27.91
N LYS A 125 -9.43 -15.73 27.67
CA LYS A 125 -9.53 -16.36 26.34
C LYS A 125 -10.97 -16.43 25.86
N ALA A 126 -11.90 -16.84 26.73
CA ALA A 126 -13.32 -16.88 26.41
C ALA A 126 -13.88 -15.48 26.09
N ASP A 127 -13.51 -14.46 26.86
CA ASP A 127 -13.91 -13.07 26.63
C ASP A 127 -13.36 -12.55 25.29
N LEU A 128 -12.11 -12.90 24.94
CA LEU A 128 -11.50 -12.52 23.67
C LEU A 128 -12.21 -13.19 22.50
N VAL A 129 -12.54 -14.48 22.62
CA VAL A 129 -13.31 -15.23 21.62
C VAL A 129 -14.71 -14.64 21.44
N ALA A 130 -15.39 -14.29 22.55
CA ALA A 130 -16.71 -13.66 22.50
C ALA A 130 -16.65 -12.29 21.81
N HIS A 131 -15.61 -11.50 22.08
CA HIS A 131 -15.38 -10.23 21.39
C HIS A 131 -15.14 -10.44 19.89
N GLN A 132 -14.27 -11.39 19.54
CA GLN A 132 -14.00 -11.73 18.15
C GLN A 132 -15.26 -12.20 17.41
N ALA A 133 -16.15 -12.95 18.07
CA ALA A 133 -17.41 -13.40 17.49
C ALA A 133 -18.37 -12.22 17.18
N ARG A 134 -18.44 -11.22 18.06
CA ARG A 134 -19.20 -9.97 17.79
C ARG A 134 -18.60 -9.21 16.61
N TRP A 135 -17.28 -9.07 16.57
CA TRP A 135 -16.57 -8.43 15.45
C TRP A 135 -16.83 -9.15 14.13
N ASN A 136 -16.71 -10.48 14.09
CA ASN A 136 -16.95 -11.28 12.90
C ASN A 136 -18.41 -11.25 12.43
N THR A 137 -19.35 -11.11 13.36
CA THR A 137 -20.77 -10.96 13.03
C THR A 137 -21.04 -9.62 12.38
N GLU A 138 -20.50 -8.54 12.94
CA GLU A 138 -20.62 -7.21 12.34
C GLU A 138 -19.87 -7.10 11.01
N ASP A 139 -18.68 -7.68 10.91
CA ASP A 139 -17.93 -7.78 9.67
C ASP A 139 -18.73 -8.48 8.56
N ARG A 140 -19.36 -9.63 8.87
CA ARG A 140 -20.26 -10.30 7.90
C ARG A 140 -21.44 -9.43 7.49
N ARG A 141 -21.96 -8.59 8.40
CA ARG A 141 -23.07 -7.68 8.12
C ARG A 141 -22.65 -6.51 7.21
N ILE A 142 -21.49 -5.90 7.45
CA ILE A 142 -21.05 -4.70 6.72
C ILE A 142 -20.10 -5.00 5.55
N GLY A 143 -19.58 -6.23 5.47
CA GLY A 143 -18.70 -6.70 4.41
C GLY A 143 -17.27 -6.17 4.48
N TYR A 144 -16.72 -5.90 5.67
CA TYR A 144 -15.39 -5.32 5.82
C TYR A 144 -14.29 -6.24 5.26
N SER A 145 -14.26 -7.52 5.65
CA SER A 145 -13.29 -8.51 5.18
C SER A 145 -13.42 -8.78 3.68
N ALA A 146 -14.62 -8.69 3.11
CA ALA A 146 -14.82 -8.79 1.66
C ALA A 146 -14.20 -7.59 0.93
N ALA A 147 -14.42 -6.37 1.42
CA ALA A 147 -13.79 -5.17 0.87
C ALA A 147 -12.26 -5.20 1.01
N LEU A 148 -11.74 -5.72 2.14
CA LEU A 148 -10.31 -5.89 2.37
C LEU A 148 -9.68 -6.93 1.42
N ARG A 149 -10.37 -8.01 1.08
CA ARG A 149 -9.90 -8.95 0.05
C ARG A 149 -9.90 -8.33 -1.35
N ALA A 150 -10.98 -7.63 -1.70
CA ALA A 150 -11.08 -6.96 -3.00
C ALA A 150 -9.98 -5.90 -3.18
N GLU A 151 -9.70 -5.11 -2.13
CA GLU A 151 -8.61 -4.14 -2.12
C GLU A 151 -7.25 -4.80 -2.36
N ARG A 152 -6.96 -5.92 -1.70
CA ARG A 152 -5.70 -6.66 -1.91
C ARG A 152 -5.57 -7.21 -3.33
N ILE A 153 -6.64 -7.79 -3.87
CA ILE A 153 -6.65 -8.31 -5.24
C ILE A 153 -6.37 -7.17 -6.23
N ALA A 154 -7.04 -6.02 -6.07
CA ALA A 154 -6.81 -4.86 -6.93
C ALA A 154 -5.38 -4.30 -6.77
N ALA A 155 -4.85 -4.28 -5.55
CA ALA A 155 -3.49 -3.83 -5.29
C ALA A 155 -2.43 -4.74 -5.93
N LEU A 156 -2.62 -6.06 -5.87
CA LEU A 156 -1.76 -7.03 -6.56
C LEU A 156 -1.83 -6.84 -8.08
N HIS A 157 -3.03 -6.78 -8.64
CA HIS A 157 -3.21 -6.57 -10.08
C HIS A 157 -2.56 -5.27 -10.57
N LYS A 158 -2.70 -4.19 -9.80
CA LYS A 158 -2.05 -2.91 -10.08
C LYS A 158 -0.51 -3.04 -10.05
N GLN A 159 0.03 -3.80 -9.11
CA GLN A 159 1.47 -4.06 -9.01
C GLN A 159 1.98 -4.83 -10.23
N ASP A 160 1.28 -5.89 -10.65
CA ASP A 160 1.62 -6.65 -11.85
C ASP A 160 1.64 -5.74 -13.10
N MET A 161 0.66 -4.83 -13.20
CA MET A 161 0.62 -3.82 -14.26
C MET A 161 1.77 -2.80 -14.19
N SER A 162 2.18 -2.39 -12.99
CA SER A 162 3.35 -1.51 -12.82
C SER A 162 4.62 -2.18 -13.34
N GLU A 163 4.82 -3.46 -13.02
CA GLU A 163 5.98 -4.23 -13.46
C GLU A 163 5.99 -4.45 -14.98
N ALA A 164 4.83 -4.80 -15.55
CA ALA A 164 4.67 -4.91 -17.00
C ALA A 164 4.94 -3.57 -17.71
N LEU A 165 4.39 -2.46 -17.18
CA LEU A 165 4.56 -1.12 -17.73
C LEU A 165 6.03 -0.69 -17.73
N ILE A 166 6.74 -0.84 -16.61
CA ILE A 166 8.13 -0.36 -16.53
C ILE A 166 9.05 -1.15 -17.47
N SER A 167 8.81 -2.46 -17.60
CA SER A 167 9.60 -3.38 -18.42
C SER A 167 9.34 -3.27 -19.93
N THR A 168 8.15 -2.83 -20.34
CA THR A 168 7.77 -2.71 -21.75
C THR A 168 8.39 -1.47 -22.38
N PRO A 169 9.24 -1.55 -23.43
CA PRO A 169 9.81 -0.37 -24.09
C PRO A 169 8.72 0.59 -24.58
N ALA A 170 8.89 1.89 -24.33
CA ALA A 170 8.01 2.90 -24.89
C ALA A 170 8.49 3.27 -26.30
N THR A 171 7.56 3.38 -27.25
CA THR A 171 7.87 3.76 -28.64
C THR A 171 7.49 5.21 -28.94
N THR A 172 6.82 5.90 -28.01
CA THR A 172 6.43 7.31 -28.14
C THR A 172 6.75 8.11 -26.87
N LEU A 173 6.80 9.44 -27.02
CA LEU A 173 6.90 10.35 -25.86
C LEU A 173 5.73 10.20 -24.88
N ALA A 174 4.54 9.86 -25.38
CA ALA A 174 3.36 9.61 -24.55
C ALA A 174 3.53 8.35 -23.69
N GLY A 175 4.13 7.28 -24.22
CA GLY A 175 4.47 6.08 -23.43
C GLY A 175 5.52 6.37 -22.36
N ILE A 176 6.55 7.18 -22.69
CA ILE A 176 7.56 7.62 -21.70
C ILE A 176 6.89 8.45 -20.60
N ALA A 177 6.04 9.41 -20.96
CA ALA A 177 5.29 10.21 -20.01
C ALA A 177 4.37 9.36 -19.12
N GLY A 178 3.72 8.34 -19.70
CA GLY A 178 2.91 7.36 -18.96
C GLY A 178 3.72 6.60 -17.92
N LYS A 179 4.90 6.07 -18.29
CA LYS A 179 5.78 5.40 -17.33
C LYS A 179 6.17 6.32 -16.16
N LEU A 180 6.54 7.56 -16.46
CA LEU A 180 6.92 8.54 -15.44
C LEU A 180 5.73 8.88 -14.52
N ASP A 181 4.53 9.13 -15.06
CA ASP A 181 3.30 9.34 -14.26
C ASP A 181 3.00 8.14 -13.34
N ALA A 182 3.20 6.90 -13.81
CA ALA A 182 3.00 5.71 -12.99
C ALA A 182 4.02 5.63 -11.83
N VAL A 183 5.30 5.87 -12.09
CA VAL A 183 6.35 5.89 -11.05
C VAL A 183 6.06 6.94 -9.99
N MET A 184 5.68 8.15 -10.42
CA MET A 184 5.34 9.24 -9.51
C MET A 184 4.14 8.88 -8.65
N ARG A 185 3.06 8.37 -9.24
CA ARG A 185 1.86 7.96 -8.48
C ARG A 185 2.07 6.80 -7.51
N GLU A 186 3.06 5.94 -7.75
CA GLU A 186 3.41 4.86 -6.81
C GLU A 186 4.30 5.34 -5.66
N GLY A 187 5.26 6.21 -5.95
CA GLY A 187 6.28 6.68 -5.01
C GLY A 187 5.90 7.91 -4.20
N GLU A 188 5.13 8.83 -4.79
CA GLU A 188 4.81 10.11 -4.16
C GLU A 188 3.78 9.89 -3.03
N SER A 189 4.18 10.25 -1.81
CA SER A 189 3.31 10.04 -0.63
C SER A 189 2.10 11.00 -0.59
N SER A 190 2.19 12.11 -1.33
CA SER A 190 1.15 13.11 -1.55
C SER A 190 1.46 13.94 -2.79
N GLU A 191 0.46 14.28 -3.62
CA GLU A 191 0.64 15.03 -4.88
C GLU A 191 1.28 16.43 -4.76
N GLU A 192 1.38 16.93 -3.52
CA GLU A 192 1.98 18.22 -3.16
C GLU A 192 3.36 18.02 -2.51
N CYS A 193 3.98 16.85 -2.67
CA CYS A 193 5.30 16.61 -2.10
C CYS A 193 6.30 17.55 -2.78
N ASP A 194 6.80 18.52 -2.03
CA ASP A 194 7.81 19.49 -2.45
C ASP A 194 9.24 19.00 -2.17
N GLU A 195 9.37 17.86 -1.49
CA GLU A 195 10.65 17.19 -1.27
C GLU A 195 11.24 16.64 -2.57
N PHE A 196 12.56 16.76 -2.73
CA PHE A 196 13.31 16.14 -3.81
C PHE A 196 13.03 14.62 -3.88
N PRO A 197 12.84 14.02 -5.07
CA PRO A 197 12.95 14.59 -6.42
C PRO A 197 11.59 14.97 -7.06
N TRP A 198 10.52 15.12 -6.27
CA TRP A 198 9.16 15.18 -6.81
C TRP A 198 8.87 16.43 -7.65
N PRO A 199 9.31 17.66 -7.27
CA PRO A 199 9.19 18.83 -8.12
C PRO A 199 9.90 18.68 -9.46
N GLU A 200 11.12 18.13 -9.48
CA GLU A 200 11.93 17.94 -10.67
C GLU A 200 11.29 16.94 -11.63
N LEU A 201 10.81 15.81 -11.12
CA LEU A 201 10.11 14.81 -11.92
C LEU A 201 8.81 15.37 -12.52
N ARG A 202 8.08 16.22 -11.78
CA ARG A 202 6.89 16.93 -12.30
C ARG A 202 7.23 17.90 -13.43
N ALA A 203 8.33 18.65 -13.31
CA ALA A 203 8.81 19.54 -14.36
C ALA A 203 9.15 18.76 -15.64
N VAL A 204 9.92 17.66 -15.50
CA VAL A 204 10.28 16.78 -16.63
C VAL A 204 9.04 16.18 -17.30
N LEU A 205 8.07 15.69 -16.52
CA LEU A 205 6.81 15.16 -17.06
C LEU A 205 6.04 16.22 -17.85
N THR A 206 5.99 17.45 -17.33
CA THR A 206 5.31 18.58 -18.00
C THR A 206 5.95 18.88 -19.35
N ASP A 207 7.28 18.90 -19.42
CA ASP A 207 8.00 19.11 -20.67
C ASP A 207 7.81 17.98 -21.66
N LEU A 208 7.84 16.72 -21.22
CA LEU A 208 7.56 15.56 -22.08
C LEU A 208 6.16 15.64 -22.69
N VAL A 209 5.15 15.98 -21.90
CA VAL A 209 3.76 16.13 -22.39
C VAL A 209 3.65 17.31 -23.37
N ARG A 210 4.32 18.43 -23.09
CA ARG A 210 4.34 19.61 -23.97
C ARG A 210 4.96 19.27 -25.33
N ILE A 211 6.10 18.58 -25.34
CA ILE A 211 6.79 18.18 -26.57
C ILE A 211 5.97 17.13 -27.34
N ALA A 212 5.38 16.15 -26.64
CA ALA A 212 4.51 15.15 -27.27
C ALA A 212 3.33 15.80 -28.00
N LYS A 213 2.67 16.78 -27.38
CA LYS A 213 1.56 17.54 -27.99
C LYS A 213 2.01 18.32 -29.24
N ALA A 214 3.22 18.88 -29.24
CA ALA A 214 3.76 19.62 -30.37
C ALA A 214 4.14 18.74 -31.57
N LEU A 215 4.61 17.51 -31.31
CA LEU A 215 5.07 16.58 -32.35
C LEU A 215 3.96 15.69 -32.93
N GLN A 216 2.86 15.46 -32.20
CA GLN A 216 1.71 14.67 -32.65
C GLN A 216 0.38 15.37 -32.37
N PRO A 217 0.02 16.42 -33.16
CA PRO A 217 -1.27 17.08 -33.03
C PRO A 217 -2.40 16.10 -33.41
N GLY A 218 -3.00 15.44 -32.41
CA GLY A 218 -4.10 14.49 -32.58
C GLY A 218 -4.02 13.22 -31.71
N SER A 219 -2.84 12.85 -31.23
CA SER A 219 -2.64 11.71 -30.32
C SER A 219 -2.78 12.17 -28.86
N PHE A 220 -3.95 12.69 -28.51
CA PHE A 220 -4.17 13.27 -27.18
C PHE A 220 -4.45 12.19 -26.14
N MET A 221 -3.68 12.21 -25.06
CA MET A 221 -3.93 11.45 -23.84
C MET A 221 -5.03 12.14 -23.01
N PRO A 222 -6.24 11.58 -22.88
CA PRO A 222 -7.33 12.22 -22.14
C PRO A 222 -7.06 12.23 -20.63
N GLY A 223 -7.04 13.42 -20.04
CA GLY A 223 -7.02 13.60 -18.58
C GLY A 223 -5.66 13.87 -17.93
N SER A 224 -4.73 14.46 -18.70
CA SER A 224 -3.53 15.15 -18.17
C SER A 224 -3.85 16.53 -17.61
N ASP A 225 -4.90 17.19 -18.10
CA ASP A 225 -5.44 18.42 -17.51
C ASP A 225 -6.27 18.06 -16.27
N ARG A 226 -5.63 18.02 -15.10
CA ARG A 226 -6.30 17.75 -13.82
C ARG A 226 -6.20 18.97 -12.92
N THR A 227 -7.31 19.72 -12.84
CA THR A 227 -7.51 20.87 -11.95
C THR A 227 -8.15 20.52 -10.60
N LYS A 228 -8.32 19.22 -10.28
CA LYS A 228 -8.95 18.79 -9.01
C LYS A 228 -8.00 17.91 -8.20
N PRO A 229 -7.64 18.32 -6.96
CA PRO A 229 -6.73 17.57 -6.10
C PRO A 229 -7.34 16.22 -5.71
N TYR A 230 -6.52 15.18 -5.62
CA TYR A 230 -7.00 13.90 -5.09
C TYR A 230 -7.35 14.02 -3.61
N PRO A 231 -8.44 13.38 -3.14
CA PRO A 231 -8.77 13.34 -1.73
C PRO A 231 -7.63 12.71 -0.92
N ARG A 232 -7.08 13.51 0.00
CA ARG A 232 -6.02 13.17 0.95
C ARG A 232 -6.25 11.79 1.57
N ARG A 233 -5.20 10.96 1.62
CA ARG A 233 -5.13 9.90 2.64
C ARG A 233 -4.82 10.60 3.96
N SER A 234 -5.85 10.78 4.79
CA SER A 234 -5.67 11.20 6.18
C SER A 234 -4.69 10.22 6.85
N ARG A 235 -3.53 10.73 7.27
CA ARG A 235 -2.46 10.00 7.94
C ARG A 235 -2.75 9.71 9.41
N ASN A 236 -4.01 9.78 9.84
CA ASN A 236 -4.42 9.55 11.22
C ASN A 236 -5.37 8.34 11.33
N ARG A 237 -4.79 7.15 11.46
CA ARG A 237 -4.99 6.27 12.63
C ARG A 237 -4.19 4.98 12.44
N VAL A 238 -3.27 4.79 13.37
CA VAL A 238 -2.67 3.50 13.75
C VAL A 238 -3.78 2.47 13.88
N SER A 239 -3.62 1.29 13.25
CA SER A 239 -4.04 0.06 13.92
C SER A 239 -3.46 -1.22 13.32
N SER A 240 -3.07 -2.08 14.25
CA SER A 240 -2.37 -3.35 14.17
C SER A 240 -3.18 -4.49 13.52
N SER A 241 -3.93 -4.23 12.43
CA SER A 241 -4.94 -5.15 11.89
C SER A 241 -4.42 -6.24 10.91
N VAL A 242 -3.11 -6.47 10.75
CA VAL A 242 -2.62 -7.51 9.80
C VAL A 242 -2.31 -8.85 10.44
N THR A 243 -2.18 -8.96 11.76
CA THR A 243 -1.84 -10.25 12.38
C THR A 243 -3.06 -11.14 12.64
N MET A 244 -4.28 -10.62 12.76
CA MET A 244 -5.45 -11.48 13.05
C MET A 244 -6.15 -12.08 11.82
N SER A 245 -6.16 -11.41 10.67
CA SER A 245 -6.84 -11.95 9.48
C SER A 245 -6.01 -13.00 8.72
N GLN A 246 -4.70 -13.11 8.97
CA GLN A 246 -3.83 -14.07 8.25
C GLN A 246 -3.92 -15.51 8.76
N ARG A 247 -4.43 -15.76 9.99
CA ARG A 247 -4.50 -17.13 10.53
C ARG A 247 -5.76 -17.92 10.14
N HIS A 248 -6.84 -17.27 9.71
CA HIS A 248 -8.06 -17.99 9.30
C HIS A 248 -8.03 -18.55 7.87
N SER A 249 -7.06 -18.17 7.03
CA SER A 249 -6.87 -18.75 5.69
C SER A 249 -5.82 -19.87 5.64
N ARG A 250 -5.32 -20.33 6.79
CA ARG A 250 -4.40 -21.49 6.88
C ARG A 250 -5.07 -22.74 7.46
N MET A 251 -6.37 -22.71 7.76
CA MET A 251 -7.10 -23.86 8.34
C MET A 251 -8.39 -24.21 7.57
N THR A 252 -8.42 -23.95 6.27
CA THR A 252 -9.40 -24.55 5.35
C THR A 252 -8.69 -25.03 4.11
#